data_AF-A0A3R7CSN7-F1
#
_entry.id   AF-A0A3R7CSN7-F1
#
_cell.length_a   1.000
_cell.length_b   1.000
_cell.length_c   1.000
_cell.angle_alpha   90.00
_cell.angle_beta   90.00
_cell.angle_gamma   90.00
#
_symmetry.space_group_name_H-M   'P 1'
#
loop_
_entity.id
_entity.type
_entity.pdbx_description
1 polymer ?
#
loop_
_entity_poly.entity_id
_entity_poly.type
_entity_poly.pdbx_seq_one_letter_code
_entity_poly.pdbx_strand_id
1 'polypeptide(L)'
;MDERAVVRGTMVATGGGVDDAVGAERVTSICCTGEVTTAASGSEVGGEAATGEVTTATAAGSEVGGEAATEEVTTATAAGSEVGGEAATGEVTTAAAGLEVGGEAATEVGTTATAAGSEVGGEVATGEVTTATASGSDAGGEVATGEVTTAASGLEVGGEVATGEVTTAASGLEVGNEAATGEVTTATAADW
;
A
#
# COMPACT_ATOMS: atom_id res chain seq x y z
N MET A 1 -27.27 17.81 -3.11
CA MET A 1 -27.52 18.16 -1.70
C MET A 1 -26.34 17.61 -0.96
N ASP A 2 -25.54 18.48 -0.35
CA ASP A 2 -24.29 18.12 0.33
C ASP A 2 -24.66 17.72 1.77
N GLU A 3 -24.84 16.41 1.99
CA GLU A 3 -25.26 15.85 3.29
C GLU A 3 -24.02 15.51 4.13
N ARG A 4 -23.17 16.50 4.42
CA ARG A 4 -22.00 16.34 5.30
C ARG A 4 -22.43 16.45 6.76
N ALA A 5 -22.54 15.31 7.45
CA ALA A 5 -22.75 15.27 8.89
C ALA A 5 -21.41 15.02 9.61
N VAL A 6 -20.84 16.07 10.21
CA VAL A 6 -19.67 15.92 11.12
C VAL A 6 -20.17 15.69 12.53
N VAL A 7 -20.34 14.42 12.91
CA VAL A 7 -20.37 14.02 14.32
C VAL A 7 -18.93 13.70 14.69
N ARG A 8 -18.44 14.28 15.81
CA ARG A 8 -17.12 13.96 16.37
C ARG A 8 -16.87 12.44 16.30
N GLY A 9 -16.00 11.99 15.38
CA GLY A 9 -15.62 10.58 15.31
C GLY A 9 -15.88 9.83 14.00
N THR A 10 -16.65 10.34 13.03
CA THR A 10 -16.76 9.71 11.68
C THR A 10 -17.29 10.73 10.67
N MET A 11 -16.60 10.93 9.54
CA MET A 11 -17.16 11.67 8.40
C MET A 11 -17.69 10.67 7.39
N VAL A 12 -19.00 10.47 7.38
CA VAL A 12 -19.68 9.67 6.35
C VAL A 12 -20.21 10.64 5.30
N ALA A 13 -19.67 10.59 4.08
CA ALA A 13 -20.10 11.43 2.96
C ALA A 13 -20.82 10.56 1.91
N THR A 14 -22.15 10.61 1.86
CA THR A 14 -22.97 9.77 0.98
C THR A 14 -23.20 10.38 -0.42
N GLY A 15 -22.41 11.36 -0.84
CA GLY A 15 -22.52 12.08 -2.12
C GLY A 15 -21.26 12.03 -2.99
N GLY A 16 -21.34 12.55 -4.22
CA GLY A 16 -20.23 12.51 -5.18
C GLY A 16 -19.06 13.39 -4.77
N GLY A 17 -17.89 12.77 -4.55
CA GLY A 17 -16.63 13.43 -4.26
C GLY A 17 -16.46 13.82 -2.78
N VAL A 18 -15.35 13.42 -2.16
CA VAL A 18 -14.84 14.00 -0.91
C VAL A 18 -13.51 14.67 -1.19
N ASP A 19 -13.43 15.99 -1.05
CA ASP A 19 -12.17 16.74 -1.08
C ASP A 19 -11.98 17.38 0.29
N ASP A 20 -11.14 16.80 1.15
CA ASP A 20 -10.98 17.29 2.53
C ASP A 20 -9.52 17.24 3.01
N ALA A 21 -9.10 18.29 3.72
CA ALA A 21 -7.84 18.32 4.47
C ALA A 21 -8.17 18.37 5.96
N VAL A 22 -7.83 17.33 6.72
CA VAL A 22 -8.24 17.19 8.12
C VAL A 22 -7.02 17.08 9.04
N GLY A 23 -6.83 18.09 9.90
CA GLY A 23 -5.87 18.06 11.00
C GLY A 23 -6.59 17.93 12.33
N ALA A 24 -6.48 16.78 13.01
CA ALA A 24 -7.13 16.52 14.28
C ALA A 24 -6.35 15.48 15.10
N GLU A 25 -6.59 15.41 16.42
CA GLU A 25 -6.00 14.37 17.29
C GLU A 25 -6.39 12.95 16.79
N ARG A 26 -7.60 12.82 16.22
CA ARG A 26 -8.06 11.66 15.44
C ARG A 26 -8.78 12.10 14.17
N VAL A 27 -8.32 11.61 13.02
CA VAL A 27 -9.07 11.67 11.75
C VAL A 27 -9.82 10.36 11.59
N THR A 28 -11.05 10.44 11.12
CA THR A 28 -11.98 9.32 11.20
C THR A 28 -12.36 8.88 9.81
N SER A 29 -12.53 7.56 9.64
CA SER A 29 -12.73 6.92 8.34
C SER A 29 -13.78 7.63 7.47
N ILE A 30 -13.45 7.73 6.18
CA ILE A 30 -14.30 8.31 5.13
C ILE A 30 -14.84 7.17 4.29
N CYS A 31 -16.15 7.21 4.00
CA CYS A 31 -16.74 6.32 3.01
C CYS A 31 -17.64 7.10 2.05
N CYS A 32 -17.44 6.90 0.75
CA CYS A 32 -18.26 7.55 -0.28
C CYS A 32 -18.51 6.64 -1.50
N THR A 33 -19.41 7.09 -2.39
CA THR A 33 -19.77 6.37 -3.62
C THR A 33 -19.10 6.93 -4.89
N GLY A 34 -18.34 8.01 -4.74
CA GLY A 34 -17.59 8.63 -5.83
C GLY A 34 -16.10 8.54 -5.56
N GLU A 35 -15.39 9.62 -5.88
CA GLU A 35 -13.96 9.76 -5.63
C GLU A 35 -13.70 10.33 -4.23
N VAL A 36 -12.61 9.92 -3.59
CA VAL A 36 -12.10 10.50 -2.34
C VAL A 36 -10.74 11.09 -2.63
N THR A 37 -10.51 12.35 -2.27
CA THR A 37 -9.20 12.99 -2.24
C THR A 37 -8.95 13.60 -0.87
N THR A 38 -7.92 13.12 -0.18
CA THR A 38 -7.65 13.50 1.22
C THR A 38 -6.21 13.93 1.47
N ALA A 39 -6.07 14.77 2.50
CA ALA A 39 -4.80 14.97 3.19
C ALA A 39 -5.06 15.04 4.70
N ALA A 40 -4.48 14.14 5.47
CA ALA A 40 -4.77 13.97 6.88
C ALA A 40 -3.51 13.92 7.74
N SER A 41 -3.58 14.51 8.93
CA SER A 41 -2.53 14.36 9.95
C SER A 41 -3.11 14.37 11.35
N GLY A 42 -2.65 13.47 12.21
CA GLY A 42 -3.16 13.30 13.57
C GLY A 42 -2.35 12.31 14.40
N SER A 43 -2.82 11.95 15.60
CA SER A 43 -2.24 10.79 16.30
C SER A 43 -2.74 9.48 15.70
N GLU A 44 -4.01 9.44 15.33
CA GLU A 44 -4.64 8.33 14.62
C GLU A 44 -5.31 8.90 13.36
N VAL A 45 -4.95 8.39 12.18
CA VAL A 45 -5.58 8.71 10.90
C VAL A 45 -6.33 7.46 10.45
N GLY A 46 -7.66 7.52 10.44
CA GLY A 46 -8.48 6.41 9.94
C GLY A 46 -8.45 6.30 8.42
N GLY A 47 -8.72 5.11 7.88
CA GLY A 47 -8.66 4.84 6.45
C GLY A 47 -9.91 5.22 5.65
N GLU A 48 -9.78 5.20 4.33
CA GLU A 48 -10.76 5.64 3.35
C GLU A 48 -11.37 4.48 2.56
N ALA A 49 -12.64 4.59 2.19
CA ALA A 49 -13.32 3.61 1.33
C ALA A 49 -14.17 4.29 0.25
N ALA A 50 -14.01 3.89 -1.01
CA ALA A 50 -14.77 4.43 -2.13
C ALA A 50 -15.26 3.34 -3.09
N THR A 51 -16.40 3.58 -3.73
CA THR A 51 -16.77 2.78 -4.92
C THR A 51 -16.18 3.32 -6.22
N GLY A 52 -15.67 4.55 -6.23
CA GLY A 52 -14.82 5.08 -7.31
C GLY A 52 -13.36 4.93 -6.93
N GLU A 53 -12.63 6.05 -6.99
CA GLU A 53 -11.20 6.16 -6.67
C GLU A 53 -10.96 6.69 -5.25
N VAL A 54 -9.82 6.33 -4.65
CA VAL A 54 -9.26 6.96 -3.45
C VAL A 54 -7.89 7.53 -3.80
N THR A 55 -7.70 8.82 -3.54
CA THR A 55 -6.43 9.53 -3.69
C THR A 55 -6.03 10.17 -2.36
N THR A 56 -5.04 9.60 -1.69
CA THR A 56 -4.47 10.16 -0.46
C THR A 56 -3.18 10.90 -0.82
N ALA A 57 -3.20 12.23 -0.75
CA ALA A 57 -1.99 13.03 -1.00
C ALA A 57 -0.97 12.88 0.13
N THR A 58 -1.45 12.84 1.39
CA THR A 58 -0.61 12.60 2.57
C THR A 58 -1.47 12.11 3.73
N ALA A 59 -1.08 11.04 4.40
CA ALA A 59 -1.62 10.59 5.69
C ALA A 59 -0.47 10.42 6.70
N ALA A 60 -0.53 11.10 7.85
CA ALA A 60 0.54 11.01 8.84
C ALA A 60 0.02 10.93 10.28
N GLY A 61 0.47 9.91 11.03
CA GLY A 61 0.14 9.76 12.44
C GLY A 61 0.97 8.70 13.14
N SER A 62 0.58 8.29 14.36
CA SER A 62 1.16 7.08 14.97
C SER A 62 0.55 5.83 14.35
N GLU A 63 -0.74 5.88 14.05
CA GLU A 63 -1.46 4.85 13.29
C GLU A 63 -2.11 5.52 12.07
N VAL A 64 -1.90 4.93 10.89
CA VAL A 64 -2.54 5.31 9.62
C VAL A 64 -3.30 4.09 9.12
N GLY A 65 -4.62 4.21 8.97
CA GLY A 65 -5.46 3.14 8.44
C GLY A 65 -5.26 2.95 6.94
N GLY A 66 -5.64 1.78 6.43
CA GLY A 66 -5.55 1.47 5.00
C GLY A 66 -6.77 1.90 4.19
N GLU A 67 -6.58 2.01 2.90
CA GLU A 67 -7.55 2.51 1.92
C GLU A 67 -8.14 1.41 1.05
N ALA A 68 -9.40 1.57 0.65
CA ALA A 68 -10.07 0.62 -0.24
C ALA A 68 -10.88 1.33 -1.35
N ALA A 69 -10.70 0.91 -2.59
CA ALA A 69 -11.46 1.41 -3.73
C ALA A 69 -12.03 0.26 -4.57
N THR A 70 -13.05 0.55 -5.37
CA THR A 70 -13.43 -0.39 -6.44
C THR A 70 -12.60 -0.10 -7.69
N GLU A 71 -12.33 1.16 -8.02
CA GLU A 71 -11.54 1.51 -9.20
C GLU A 71 -10.05 1.56 -8.85
N GLU A 72 -9.57 2.66 -8.26
CA GLU A 72 -8.13 2.84 -8.00
C GLU A 72 -7.86 3.37 -6.58
N VAL A 73 -6.76 2.94 -5.98
CA VAL A 73 -6.18 3.57 -4.78
C VAL A 73 -4.82 4.17 -5.14
N THR A 74 -4.64 5.45 -4.86
CA THR A 74 -3.35 6.13 -4.98
C THR A 74 -3.00 6.84 -3.68
N THR A 75 -1.99 6.35 -2.97
CA THR A 75 -1.46 6.96 -1.75
C THR A 75 -0.05 7.49 -2.03
N ALA A 76 0.08 8.81 -2.15
CA ALA A 76 1.36 9.43 -2.46
C ALA A 76 2.33 9.40 -1.27
N THR A 77 1.83 9.42 -0.03
CA THR A 77 2.64 9.27 1.19
C THR A 77 1.76 8.90 2.38
N ALA A 78 2.01 7.75 3.00
CA ALA A 78 1.51 7.37 4.32
C ALA A 78 2.67 7.19 5.31
N ALA A 79 2.58 7.74 6.51
CA ALA A 79 3.65 7.66 7.50
C ALA A 79 3.16 7.49 8.95
N GLY A 80 3.66 6.48 9.65
CA GLY A 80 3.39 6.29 11.08
C GLY A 80 4.22 5.21 11.76
N SER A 81 3.81 4.76 12.94
CA SER A 81 4.37 3.53 13.52
C SER A 81 3.75 2.32 12.84
N GLU A 82 2.43 2.36 12.64
CA GLU A 82 1.66 1.36 11.91
C GLU A 82 0.99 2.04 10.72
N VAL A 83 1.18 1.50 9.52
CA VAL A 83 0.50 1.93 8.29
C VAL A 83 -0.27 0.74 7.75
N GLY A 84 -1.59 0.88 7.60
CA GLY A 84 -2.45 -0.15 7.04
C GLY A 84 -2.18 -0.39 5.57
N GLY A 85 -2.67 -1.52 5.05
CA GLY A 85 -2.54 -1.86 3.63
C GLY A 85 -3.73 -1.42 2.79
N GLU A 86 -3.49 -1.26 1.51
CA GLU A 86 -4.41 -0.71 0.53
C GLU A 86 -5.02 -1.80 -0.37
N ALA A 87 -6.25 -1.57 -0.88
CA ALA A 87 -6.90 -2.52 -1.77
C ALA A 87 -7.74 -1.87 -2.89
N ALA A 88 -7.64 -2.38 -4.11
CA ALA A 88 -8.47 -1.96 -5.24
C ALA A 88 -8.88 -3.13 -6.14
N THR A 89 -9.99 -2.98 -6.88
CA THR A 89 -10.29 -3.92 -7.98
C THR A 89 -9.65 -3.51 -9.31
N GLY A 90 -9.23 -2.26 -9.47
CA GLY A 90 -8.33 -1.85 -10.55
C GLY A 90 -6.89 -1.85 -10.05
N GLU A 91 -6.35 -0.65 -9.83
CA GLU A 91 -4.94 -0.42 -9.52
C GLU A 91 -4.71 0.10 -8.10
N VAL A 92 -3.58 -0.29 -7.50
CA VAL A 92 -3.07 0.25 -6.24
C VAL A 92 -1.70 0.87 -6.50
N THR A 93 -1.50 2.12 -6.08
CA THR A 93 -0.19 2.78 -6.07
C THR A 93 0.11 3.41 -4.73
N THR A 94 1.17 2.98 -4.03
CA THR A 94 1.47 3.42 -2.66
C THR A 94 2.90 3.89 -2.46
N ALA A 95 3.07 4.75 -1.45
CA ALA A 95 4.34 5.00 -0.80
C ALA A 95 4.11 5.15 0.71
N ALA A 96 4.66 4.24 1.49
CA ALA A 96 4.42 4.11 2.93
C ALA A 96 5.72 3.99 3.74
N ALA A 97 5.70 4.51 4.97
CA ALA A 97 6.81 4.34 5.91
C ALA A 97 6.32 4.20 7.36
N GLY A 98 6.79 3.17 8.06
CA GLY A 98 6.55 3.01 9.49
C GLY A 98 7.42 1.98 10.19
N LEU A 99 6.99 1.46 11.34
CA LEU A 99 7.59 0.26 11.93
C LEU A 99 6.97 -1.00 11.30
N GLU A 100 5.65 -0.97 11.10
CA GLU A 100 4.90 -1.99 10.38
C GLU A 100 4.15 -1.32 9.22
N VAL A 101 4.36 -1.82 8.02
CA VAL A 101 3.66 -1.40 6.80
C VAL A 101 2.85 -2.58 6.30
N GLY A 102 1.53 -2.41 6.18
CA GLY A 102 0.63 -3.42 5.65
C GLY A 102 0.95 -3.77 4.20
N GLY A 103 0.48 -4.94 3.76
CA GLY A 103 0.57 -5.34 2.36
C GLY A 103 -0.68 -4.93 1.59
N GLU A 104 -0.54 -4.81 0.29
CA GLU A 104 -1.57 -4.26 -0.58
C GLU A 104 -2.14 -5.32 -1.54
N ALA A 105 -3.34 -5.05 -2.06
CA ALA A 105 -4.07 -5.98 -2.91
C ALA A 105 -4.78 -5.30 -4.08
N ALA A 106 -4.39 -5.64 -5.30
CA ALA A 106 -5.05 -5.20 -6.53
C ALA A 106 -5.70 -6.39 -7.25
N THR A 107 -6.72 -6.16 -8.07
CA THR A 107 -7.07 -7.17 -9.08
C THR A 107 -6.24 -6.96 -10.34
N GLU A 108 -6.04 -5.73 -10.82
CA GLU A 108 -5.28 -5.49 -12.05
C GLU A 108 -3.79 -5.29 -11.77
N VAL A 109 -3.39 -4.19 -11.13
CA VAL A 109 -1.96 -3.86 -10.94
C VAL A 109 -1.70 -3.33 -9.54
N GLY A 110 -0.69 -3.87 -8.85
CA GLY A 110 -0.14 -3.33 -7.60
C GLY A 110 1.22 -2.68 -7.85
N THR A 111 1.38 -1.42 -7.44
CA THR A 111 2.64 -0.68 -7.57
C THR A 111 3.03 0.01 -6.27
N THR A 112 4.14 -0.44 -5.69
CA THR A 112 4.67 0.16 -4.47
C THR A 112 5.94 0.92 -4.82
N ALA A 113 5.86 2.25 -4.78
CA ALA A 113 7.01 3.10 -5.07
C ALA A 113 8.04 3.03 -3.94
N THR A 114 7.58 3.00 -2.69
CA THR A 114 8.44 2.85 -1.51
C THR A 114 7.65 2.29 -0.34
N ALA A 115 8.16 1.24 0.30
CA ALA A 115 7.69 0.77 1.59
C ALA A 115 8.89 0.63 2.53
N ALA A 116 8.83 1.28 3.70
CA ALA A 116 9.94 1.24 4.65
C ALA A 116 9.47 0.98 6.07
N GLY A 117 9.98 -0.07 6.71
CA GLY A 117 9.76 -0.31 8.12
C GLY A 117 10.60 -1.40 8.73
N SER A 118 10.23 -1.92 9.90
CA SER A 118 10.83 -3.16 10.42
C SER A 118 10.20 -4.37 9.74
N GLU A 119 8.88 -4.34 9.54
CA GLU A 119 8.12 -5.33 8.78
C GLU A 119 7.39 -4.61 7.63
N VAL A 120 7.56 -5.12 6.42
CA VAL A 120 6.87 -4.64 5.21
C VAL A 120 6.07 -5.81 4.64
N GLY A 121 4.76 -5.64 4.54
CA GLY A 121 3.84 -6.62 3.96
C GLY A 121 4.10 -6.85 2.47
N GLY A 122 3.65 -8.00 1.98
CA GLY A 122 3.71 -8.35 0.56
C GLY A 122 2.48 -7.91 -0.20
N GLU A 123 2.65 -7.70 -1.50
CA GLU A 123 1.62 -7.26 -2.44
C GLU A 123 0.94 -8.45 -3.13
N VAL A 124 -0.35 -8.35 -3.45
CA VAL A 124 -1.03 -9.35 -4.29
C VAL A 124 -1.77 -8.69 -5.45
N ALA A 125 -1.49 -9.10 -6.70
CA ALA A 125 -2.26 -8.70 -7.88
C ALA A 125 -2.67 -9.89 -8.76
N THR A 126 -3.74 -9.77 -9.55
CA THR A 126 -3.95 -10.75 -10.62
C THR A 126 -3.16 -10.40 -11.87
N GLY A 127 -2.96 -9.13 -12.22
CA GLY A 127 -2.06 -8.73 -13.29
C GLY A 127 -0.61 -8.68 -12.82
N GLU A 128 -0.11 -7.50 -12.51
CA GLU A 128 1.32 -7.27 -12.23
C GLU A 128 1.52 -6.68 -10.84
N VAL A 129 2.64 -7.04 -10.22
CA VAL A 129 3.16 -6.42 -8.99
C VAL A 129 4.51 -5.80 -9.27
N THR A 130 4.67 -4.52 -8.92
CA THR A 130 5.96 -3.83 -8.97
C THR A 130 6.25 -3.13 -7.65
N THR A 131 7.26 -3.61 -6.91
CA THR A 131 7.79 -2.97 -5.71
C THR A 131 9.15 -2.37 -6.03
N ALA A 132 9.21 -1.04 -6.19
CA ALA A 132 10.44 -0.36 -6.58
C ALA A 132 11.47 -0.28 -5.43
N THR A 133 11.01 -0.19 -4.17
CA THR A 133 11.87 -0.22 -2.99
C THR A 133 11.07 -0.67 -1.76
N ALA A 134 11.40 -1.83 -1.21
CA ALA A 134 10.99 -2.25 0.13
C ALA A 134 12.21 -2.33 1.06
N SER A 135 12.14 -1.73 2.25
CA SER A 135 13.26 -1.79 3.20
C SER A 135 12.80 -2.13 4.60
N GLY A 136 13.37 -3.18 5.20
CA GLY A 136 13.11 -3.51 6.60
C GLY A 136 13.92 -4.66 7.17
N SER A 137 13.51 -5.22 8.30
CA SER A 137 14.07 -6.49 8.75
C SER A 137 13.54 -7.61 7.87
N ASP A 138 12.23 -7.58 7.59
CA ASP A 138 11.54 -8.53 6.72
C ASP A 138 10.83 -7.74 5.61
N ALA A 139 11.09 -8.11 4.35
CA ALA A 139 10.47 -7.50 3.18
C ALA A 139 10.22 -8.54 2.08
N GLY A 140 9.03 -8.48 1.47
CA GLY A 140 8.68 -9.30 0.31
C GLY A 140 7.32 -10.00 0.48
N GLY A 141 7.15 -11.12 -0.23
CA GLY A 141 5.90 -11.89 -0.22
C GLY A 141 4.94 -11.49 -1.35
N GLU A 142 5.46 -10.89 -2.42
CA GLU A 142 4.68 -10.44 -3.57
C GLU A 142 4.12 -11.62 -4.38
N VAL A 143 2.86 -11.53 -4.79
CA VAL A 143 2.20 -12.56 -5.59
C VAL A 143 1.46 -11.95 -6.77
N ALA A 144 1.77 -12.41 -7.99
CA ALA A 144 1.05 -12.01 -9.20
C ALA A 144 0.64 -13.21 -10.06
N THR A 145 -0.42 -13.08 -10.89
CA THR A 145 -0.59 -14.04 -11.99
C THR A 145 0.18 -13.64 -13.23
N GLY A 146 0.40 -12.36 -13.49
CA GLY A 146 1.33 -11.86 -14.50
C GLY A 146 2.76 -11.88 -13.99
N GLU A 147 3.33 -10.71 -13.72
CA GLU A 147 4.75 -10.53 -13.37
C GLU A 147 4.91 -9.94 -11.96
N VAL A 148 5.98 -10.32 -11.28
CA VAL A 148 6.44 -9.71 -10.03
C VAL A 148 7.82 -9.10 -10.28
N THR A 149 7.96 -7.81 -9.99
CA THR A 149 9.27 -7.13 -9.96
C THR A 149 9.48 -6.48 -8.60
N THR A 150 10.49 -6.92 -7.86
CA THR A 150 10.77 -6.44 -6.50
C THR A 150 12.21 -5.95 -6.37
N ALA A 151 12.39 -4.76 -5.81
CA ALA A 151 13.67 -4.31 -5.28
C ALA A 151 13.55 -4.13 -3.77
N ALA A 152 14.32 -4.90 -3.00
CA ALA A 152 14.17 -4.94 -1.54
C ALA A 152 15.50 -5.03 -0.79
N SER A 153 15.52 -4.54 0.45
CA SER A 153 16.68 -4.64 1.33
C SER A 153 16.28 -4.96 2.76
N GLY A 154 16.90 -5.98 3.36
CA GLY A 154 16.59 -6.33 4.74
C GLY A 154 17.42 -7.46 5.34
N LEU A 155 17.01 -7.98 6.50
CA LEU A 155 17.61 -9.19 7.04
C LEU A 155 17.11 -10.40 6.26
N GLU A 156 15.80 -10.48 6.05
CA GLU A 156 15.12 -11.51 5.26
C GLU A 156 14.37 -10.84 4.10
N VAL A 157 14.68 -11.27 2.88
CA VAL A 157 14.00 -10.82 1.66
C VAL A 157 13.51 -12.03 0.88
N GLY A 158 12.25 -12.05 0.49
CA GLY A 158 11.78 -13.14 -0.38
C GLY A 158 10.29 -13.41 -0.38
N GLY A 159 9.91 -14.53 -0.99
CA GLY A 159 8.53 -15.02 -1.07
C GLY A 159 7.77 -14.59 -2.32
N GLU A 160 8.49 -14.12 -3.35
CA GLU A 160 7.92 -13.66 -4.61
C GLU A 160 7.39 -14.83 -5.46
N VAL A 161 6.13 -14.74 -5.88
CA VAL A 161 5.49 -15.79 -6.69
C VAL A 161 4.75 -15.20 -7.88
N ALA A 162 5.08 -15.66 -9.09
CA ALA A 162 4.36 -15.28 -10.31
C ALA A 162 3.91 -16.51 -11.12
N THR A 163 2.84 -16.38 -11.92
CA THR A 163 2.66 -17.35 -13.02
C THR A 163 3.47 -16.97 -14.26
N GLY A 164 3.67 -15.67 -14.53
CA GLY A 164 4.60 -15.17 -15.54
C GLY A 164 6.04 -15.18 -15.04
N GLU A 165 6.61 -14.01 -14.79
CA GLU A 165 8.02 -13.82 -14.44
C GLU A 165 8.17 -13.24 -13.03
N VAL A 166 9.25 -13.62 -12.34
CA VAL A 166 9.71 -13.01 -11.09
C VAL A 166 11.08 -12.39 -11.33
N THR A 167 11.22 -11.10 -11.05
CA THR A 167 12.50 -10.38 -11.06
C THR A 167 12.74 -9.74 -9.70
N THR A 168 13.75 -10.20 -8.98
CA THR A 168 14.09 -9.71 -7.63
C THR A 168 15.50 -9.13 -7.61
N ALA A 169 15.65 -7.89 -7.14
CA ALA A 169 16.92 -7.26 -6.82
C ALA A 169 16.99 -7.02 -5.30
N ALA A 170 17.77 -7.83 -4.60
CA ALA A 170 17.76 -7.87 -3.14
C ALA A 170 19.14 -7.64 -2.51
N SER A 171 19.15 -7.04 -1.33
CA SER A 171 20.32 -7.05 -0.42
C SER A 171 19.90 -7.47 0.98
N GLY A 172 20.48 -8.54 1.49
CA GLY A 172 20.16 -9.01 2.84
C GLY A 172 20.95 -10.24 3.28
N LEU A 173 20.72 -10.65 4.53
CA LEU A 173 21.35 -11.85 5.11
C LEU A 173 20.77 -13.12 4.50
N GLU A 174 19.45 -13.16 4.34
CA GLU A 174 18.71 -14.26 3.74
C GLU A 174 17.87 -13.74 2.57
N VAL A 175 18.11 -14.28 1.37
CA VAL A 175 17.33 -14.00 0.17
C VAL A 175 16.87 -15.32 -0.44
N GLY A 176 15.56 -15.48 -0.70
CA GLY A 176 15.08 -16.66 -1.42
C GLY A 176 13.56 -16.87 -1.41
N ASN A 177 13.13 -18.06 -1.81
CA ASN A 177 11.73 -18.49 -1.93
C ASN A 177 10.95 -17.90 -3.12
N GLU A 178 11.66 -17.52 -4.17
CA GLU A 178 11.08 -17.06 -5.43
C GLU A 178 10.57 -18.23 -6.27
N ALA A 179 9.39 -18.09 -6.88
CA ALA A 179 8.82 -19.09 -7.77
C ALA A 179 8.08 -18.45 -8.94
N ALA A 180 8.38 -18.90 -10.16
CA ALA A 180 7.63 -18.55 -11.36
C ALA A 180 7.29 -19.79 -12.17
N THR A 181 6.18 -19.78 -12.92
CA THR A 181 6.00 -20.78 -13.99
C THR A 181 6.77 -20.40 -15.26
N GLY A 182 7.03 -19.11 -15.46
CA GLY A 182 7.98 -18.58 -16.44
C GLY A 182 9.40 -18.48 -15.89
N GLU A 183 9.98 -17.28 -15.92
CA GLU A 183 11.37 -17.02 -15.52
C GLU A 183 11.49 -16.49 -14.09
N VAL A 184 12.53 -16.91 -13.38
CA VAL A 184 12.95 -16.33 -12.10
C VAL A 184 14.34 -15.73 -12.28
N THR A 185 14.45 -14.42 -12.08
CA THR A 185 15.71 -13.67 -12.11
C THR A 185 15.96 -13.04 -10.74
N THR A 186 16.97 -13.53 -10.03
CA THR A 186 17.37 -12.97 -8.72
C THR A 186 18.77 -12.37 -8.81
N ALA A 187 18.90 -11.08 -8.48
CA ALA A 187 20.16 -10.38 -8.33
C ALA A 187 20.37 -10.02 -6.86
N THR A 188 21.31 -10.69 -6.20
CA THR A 188 21.67 -10.39 -4.81
C THR A 188 22.94 -9.55 -4.73
N ALA A 189 22.89 -8.47 -3.96
CA ALA A 189 24.09 -7.79 -3.51
C ALA A 189 24.55 -8.42 -2.20
N ALA A 190 25.79 -8.91 -2.15
CA ALA A 190 26.40 -9.33 -0.90
C ALA A 190 26.67 -8.10 -0.02
N ASP A 191 26.30 -8.17 1.26
CA ASP A 191 26.68 -7.17 2.27
C ASP A 191 28.20 -6.95 2.32
N TRP A 192 28.61 -5.69 2.51
CA TRP A 192 30.01 -5.25 2.69
C TRP A 192 30.29 -4.92 4.16
#